data_AF-A0A5S3TL43-F1
#
_entry.id   AF-A0A5S3TL43-F1
#
_cell.length_a   1.000
_cell.length_b   1.000
_cell.length_c   1.000
_cell.angle_alpha   90.00
_cell.angle_beta   90.00
_cell.angle_gamma   90.00
#
_symmetry.space_group_name_H-M   'P 1'
#
loop_
_entity.id
_entity.type
_entity.pdbx_description
1 polymer ?
#
loop_
_entity_poly.entity_id
_entity_poly.type
_entity_poly.pdbx_seq_one_letter_code
_entity_poly.pdbx_strand_id
1 'polypeptide(L)'
;MWAAFSYLALAIVFIIAAIRVETVYFALFFYWTALSLLLVSGAYFFNIARIFRKRENGVIPIYIRWAFIPFLLGAQLYNAWSRKNDKVPPLQQINEYLFLACRLFPSDIDTMKEMGITAILDVTCEFDGLEWSSTQENIRYLNIPVLDHSVPTSAQLHQAINWIDHQVKEDRRVVVHCALGRGRSVFVMAAYLLSQNKDADVHQVLAQIKETRETANLNKRQLRHLVKRHRRGDLLIKNKAVLIANPVSGTKLWEAKRKQITSRLSEYYDLTVYTTSEQVNGTELAKEALELNPDVVIACGGDGTVTEVASVLVNTDCKLGIIPLGTANALAHVLMGIKSKLIPVEQACELIIEGQASRIDTAVCNGERMLLLAGIGFEQKMIEKAHRDAKNESGQLAYLQGFWQALGEHEAQDYLVTLDDNEPQTINTTSLIIANAAPFTTLLAQSAGQPDHQDGLLDVNWLTPSADSKASTLSIAELVFSSITQTSFAINSHHTNAKRVTVSADAGLSYVIDGEVKTAEKIEVEISPKSLSVIVAEE
;
A
#
# COMPACT_ATOMS: atom_id res chain seq x y z
N MET A 1 24.69 -8.57 9.04
CA MET A 1 25.01 -9.40 10.21
C MET A 1 26.26 -8.94 10.93
N TRP A 2 27.44 -8.84 10.30
CA TRP A 2 28.67 -8.40 10.99
C TRP A 2 28.50 -7.05 11.72
N ALA A 3 27.96 -6.03 11.05
CA ALA A 3 27.67 -4.73 11.67
C ALA A 3 26.76 -4.81 12.91
N ALA A 4 25.67 -5.61 12.85
CA ALA A 4 24.79 -5.86 13.99
C ALA A 4 25.55 -6.46 15.18
N PHE A 5 26.35 -7.51 14.95
CA PHE A 5 27.16 -8.12 16.02
C PHE A 5 28.20 -7.15 16.60
N SER A 6 28.83 -6.33 15.76
CA SER A 6 29.80 -5.32 16.21
C SER A 6 29.13 -4.27 17.12
N TYR A 7 27.95 -3.77 16.75
CA TYR A 7 27.21 -2.82 17.58
C TYR A 7 26.68 -3.47 18.86
N LEU A 8 26.22 -4.72 18.82
CA LEU A 8 25.81 -5.46 20.01
C LEU A 8 26.98 -5.66 20.98
N ALA A 9 28.14 -6.09 20.49
CA ALA A 9 29.33 -6.26 21.31
C ALA A 9 29.77 -4.94 21.95
N LEU A 10 29.78 -3.86 21.17
CA LEU A 10 30.11 -2.52 21.68
C LEU A 10 29.08 -2.04 22.72
N ALA A 11 27.79 -2.32 22.51
CA ALA A 11 26.75 -1.99 23.46
C ALA A 11 26.96 -2.72 24.81
N ILE A 12 27.32 -4.01 24.77
CA ILE A 12 27.64 -4.79 25.98
C ILE A 12 28.83 -4.17 26.72
N VAL A 13 29.88 -3.74 25.99
CA VAL A 13 31.02 -3.03 26.60
C VAL A 13 30.57 -1.76 27.32
N PHE A 14 29.70 -0.95 26.70
CA PHE A 14 29.16 0.26 27.33
C PHE A 14 28.25 -0.04 28.52
N ILE A 15 27.47 -1.12 28.50
CA ILE A 15 26.66 -1.57 29.66
C ILE A 15 27.58 -1.95 30.82
N ILE A 16 28.64 -2.72 30.56
CA ILE A 16 29.61 -3.10 31.58
C ILE A 16 30.31 -1.86 32.14
N ALA A 17 30.71 -0.91 31.28
CA ALA A 17 31.30 0.36 31.72
C ALA A 17 30.32 1.18 32.59
N ALA A 18 29.05 1.25 32.22
CA ALA A 18 28.01 1.96 32.97
C ALA A 18 27.83 1.41 34.39
N ILE A 19 27.83 0.08 34.54
CA ILE A 19 27.69 -0.59 35.84
C ILE A 19 28.91 -0.35 36.75
N ARG A 20 30.09 -0.13 36.16
CA ARG A 20 31.35 0.04 36.90
C ARG A 20 31.64 1.47 37.33
N VAL A 21 30.91 2.45 36.83
CA VAL A 21 31.16 3.87 37.11
C VAL A 21 30.24 4.37 38.21
N GLU A 22 30.83 4.85 39.30
CA GLU A 22 30.10 5.33 40.47
C GLU A 22 29.39 6.67 40.22
N THR A 23 29.90 7.48 39.29
CA THR A 23 29.31 8.78 38.96
C THR A 23 28.10 8.64 38.03
N VAL A 24 26.92 9.03 38.53
CA VAL A 24 25.63 8.91 37.83
C VAL A 24 25.64 9.52 36.42
N TYR A 25 26.25 10.69 36.23
CA TYR A 25 26.28 11.35 34.91
C TYR A 25 27.00 10.50 33.84
N PHE A 26 28.12 9.87 34.19
CA PHE A 26 28.86 9.01 33.26
C PHE A 26 28.14 7.67 33.04
N ALA A 27 27.52 7.11 34.07
CA ALA A 27 26.69 5.92 33.93
C ALA A 27 25.51 6.17 32.97
N LEU A 28 24.80 7.30 33.10
CA LEU A 28 23.72 7.69 32.19
C LEU A 28 24.20 7.85 30.74
N PHE A 29 25.36 8.48 30.52
CA PHE A 29 25.95 8.62 29.19
C PHE A 29 26.27 7.25 28.56
N PHE A 30 26.83 6.31 29.33
CA PHE A 30 27.14 4.97 28.85
C PHE A 30 25.88 4.14 28.59
N TYR A 31 24.87 4.21 29.44
CA TYR A 31 23.57 3.57 29.17
C TYR A 31 22.89 4.13 27.92
N TRP A 32 22.92 5.45 27.73
CA TRP A 32 22.38 6.09 26.54
C TRP A 32 23.13 5.65 25.27
N THR A 33 24.45 5.56 25.33
CA THR A 33 25.29 5.04 24.23
C THR A 33 24.97 3.57 23.94
N ALA A 34 24.85 2.74 24.97
CA ALA A 34 24.48 1.34 24.82
C ALA A 34 23.08 1.18 24.20
N LEU A 35 22.09 1.96 24.66
CA LEU A 35 20.74 1.96 24.11
C LEU A 35 20.77 2.33 22.62
N SER A 36 21.51 3.39 22.25
CA SER A 36 21.69 3.81 20.86
C SER A 36 22.23 2.68 19.99
N LEU A 37 23.28 2.00 20.45
CA LEU A 37 23.91 0.88 19.75
C LEU A 37 23.03 -0.37 19.68
N LEU A 38 22.23 -0.66 20.72
CA LEU A 38 21.25 -1.74 20.72
C LEU A 38 20.14 -1.49 19.70
N LEU A 39 19.60 -0.26 19.63
CA LEU A 39 18.61 0.12 18.64
C LEU A 39 19.14 -0.05 17.21
N VAL A 40 20.38 0.40 16.96
CA VAL A 40 21.03 0.20 15.65
C VAL A 40 21.29 -1.28 15.37
N SER A 41 21.80 -2.03 16.35
CA SER A 41 22.01 -3.48 16.22
C SER A 41 20.72 -4.20 15.82
N GLY A 42 19.62 -3.91 16.52
CA GLY A 42 18.29 -4.43 16.19
C GLY A 42 17.85 -4.06 14.77
N ALA A 43 18.04 -2.79 14.38
CA ALA A 43 17.74 -2.32 13.03
C ALA A 43 18.51 -3.10 11.95
N TYR A 44 19.81 -3.35 12.15
CA TYR A 44 20.62 -4.14 11.21
C TYR A 44 20.32 -5.65 11.24
N PHE A 45 19.85 -6.16 12.38
CA PHE A 45 19.47 -7.57 12.54
C PHE A 45 18.16 -7.86 11.79
N PHE A 46 17.15 -7.02 11.98
CA PHE A 46 15.82 -7.14 11.36
C PHE A 46 15.67 -6.38 10.03
N ASN A 47 16.73 -5.68 9.58
CA ASN A 47 16.73 -4.84 8.37
C ASN A 47 15.65 -3.73 8.37
N ILE A 48 15.40 -3.11 9.54
CA ILE A 48 14.36 -2.10 9.74
C ILE A 48 14.92 -0.69 9.52
N ALA A 49 15.02 -0.25 8.27
CA ALA A 49 15.48 1.11 7.94
C ALA A 49 14.51 2.21 8.46
N ARG A 50 13.21 1.88 8.58
CA ARG A 50 12.16 2.78 9.07
C ARG A 50 12.36 3.25 10.52
N ILE A 51 13.25 2.62 11.30
CA ILE A 51 13.54 3.01 12.70
C ILE A 51 14.04 4.45 12.82
N PHE A 52 14.76 4.95 11.81
CA PHE A 52 15.25 6.32 11.79
C PHE A 52 14.15 7.34 11.48
N ARG A 53 12.96 6.88 11.04
CA ARG A 53 11.78 7.71 10.71
C ARG A 53 12.11 8.95 9.88
N LYS A 54 13.07 8.82 8.97
CA LYS A 54 13.43 9.87 8.02
C LYS A 54 12.22 10.15 7.14
N ARG A 55 11.80 11.42 7.11
CA ARG A 55 10.62 11.87 6.35
C ARG A 55 10.97 12.03 4.87
N GLU A 56 9.95 12.18 4.03
CA GLU A 56 10.10 12.43 2.58
C GLU A 56 10.98 13.66 2.29
N ASN A 57 10.95 14.69 3.16
CA ASN A 57 11.80 15.88 3.04
C ASN A 57 13.25 15.67 3.56
N GLY A 58 13.62 14.44 3.91
CA GLY A 58 14.95 14.08 4.38
C GLY A 58 15.22 14.36 5.86
N VAL A 59 14.25 14.87 6.62
CA VAL A 59 14.46 15.24 8.04
C VAL A 59 14.15 14.08 8.99
N ILE A 60 15.04 13.83 9.95
CA ILE A 60 14.84 12.90 11.06
C ILE A 60 14.24 13.66 12.26
N PRO A 61 13.13 13.18 12.87
CA PRO A 61 12.55 13.83 14.04
C PRO A 61 13.54 13.96 15.20
N ILE A 62 13.53 15.10 15.90
CA ILE A 62 14.56 15.44 16.90
C ILE A 62 14.68 14.41 18.04
N TYR A 63 13.56 13.82 18.45
CA TYR A 63 13.53 12.78 19.50
C TYR A 63 14.15 11.46 19.04
N ILE A 64 13.95 11.09 17.76
CA ILE A 64 14.64 9.94 17.16
C ILE A 64 16.12 10.26 17.05
N ARG A 65 16.47 11.44 16.55
CA ARG A 65 17.85 11.88 16.43
C ARG A 65 18.58 11.79 17.77
N TRP A 66 17.95 12.24 18.85
CA TRP A 66 18.50 12.14 20.22
C TRP A 66 18.84 10.71 20.62
N ALA A 67 17.95 9.74 20.37
CA ALA A 67 18.24 8.33 20.65
C ALA A 67 19.43 7.78 19.85
N PHE A 68 19.69 8.34 18.67
CA PHE A 68 20.76 7.91 17.77
C PHE A 68 22.03 8.78 17.82
N ILE A 69 22.10 9.87 18.60
CA ILE A 69 23.28 10.77 18.64
C ILE A 69 24.60 9.99 18.84
N PRO A 70 24.74 9.08 19.82
CA PRO A 70 26.00 8.38 20.04
C PRO A 70 26.48 7.61 18.81
N PHE A 71 25.55 6.89 18.15
CA PHE A 71 25.82 6.21 16.90
C PHE A 71 26.16 7.18 15.75
N LEU A 72 25.35 8.24 15.58
CA LEU A 72 25.50 9.20 14.49
C LEU A 72 26.83 9.96 14.57
N LEU A 73 27.30 10.29 15.77
CA LEU A 73 28.61 10.89 15.97
C LEU A 73 29.73 9.96 15.48
N GLY A 74 29.70 8.69 15.89
CA GLY A 74 30.65 7.69 15.41
C GLY A 74 30.60 7.51 13.89
N ALA A 75 29.40 7.42 13.31
CA ALA A 75 29.21 7.29 11.88
C ALA A 75 29.69 8.53 11.10
N GLN A 76 29.45 9.74 11.62
CA GLN A 76 29.92 11.00 11.04
C GLN A 76 31.45 11.08 11.05
N LEU A 77 32.09 10.73 12.18
CA LEU A 77 33.55 10.70 12.29
C LEU A 77 34.17 9.70 11.32
N TYR A 78 33.64 8.48 11.26
CA TYR A 78 34.08 7.46 10.32
C TYR A 78 33.93 7.93 8.87
N ASN A 79 32.78 8.50 8.51
CA ASN A 79 32.54 8.99 7.16
C ASN A 79 33.43 10.18 6.80
N ALA A 80 33.67 11.11 7.74
CA ALA A 80 34.57 12.23 7.53
C ALA A 80 36.02 11.77 7.30
N TRP A 81 36.49 10.82 8.12
CA TRP A 81 37.80 10.19 7.94
C TRP A 81 37.89 9.46 6.59
N SER A 82 36.88 8.64 6.25
CA SER A 82 36.87 7.88 5.00
C SER A 82 36.82 8.77 3.76
N ARG A 83 36.12 9.92 3.82
CA ARG A 83 36.08 10.92 2.75
C ARG A 83 37.40 11.67 2.60
N LYS A 84 38.04 12.06 3.71
CA LYS A 84 39.35 12.74 3.67
C LYS A 84 40.42 11.87 3.02
N ASN A 85 40.30 10.56 3.17
CA ASN A 85 41.18 9.56 2.58
C ASN A 85 40.68 9.02 1.23
N ASP A 86 39.58 9.56 0.71
CA ASP A 86 39.05 9.17 -0.60
C ASP A 86 39.84 9.85 -1.72
N LYS A 87 40.07 9.12 -2.81
CA LYS A 87 40.84 9.60 -3.97
C LYS A 87 39.94 10.16 -5.06
N VAL A 88 38.63 9.92 -4.98
CA VAL A 88 37.66 10.36 -5.98
C VAL A 88 36.92 11.62 -5.51
N PRO A 89 36.53 12.51 -6.44
CA PRO A 89 35.68 13.64 -6.11
C PRO A 89 34.36 13.23 -5.42
N PRO A 90 33.78 14.12 -4.59
CA PRO A 90 32.49 13.86 -3.91
C PRO A 90 31.33 13.57 -4.88
N LEU A 91 31.33 14.23 -6.05
CA LEU A 91 30.30 14.18 -7.07
C LEU A 91 30.95 13.86 -8.43
N GLN A 92 30.41 12.90 -9.16
CA GLN A 92 30.97 12.47 -10.45
C GLN A 92 29.86 12.16 -11.45
N GLN A 93 30.09 12.51 -12.71
CA GLN A 93 29.15 12.34 -13.81
C GLN A 93 29.29 10.95 -14.45
N ILE A 94 28.24 10.13 -14.38
CA ILE A 94 28.20 8.80 -15.01
C ILE A 94 27.85 8.91 -16.49
N ASN A 95 26.86 9.74 -16.82
CA ASN A 95 26.48 10.09 -18.19
C ASN A 95 25.86 11.50 -18.22
N GLU A 96 25.28 11.92 -19.34
CA GLU A 96 24.68 13.25 -19.50
C GLU A 96 23.69 13.64 -18.39
N TYR A 97 22.86 12.70 -17.94
CA TYR A 97 21.77 12.95 -16.99
C TYR A 97 22.03 12.42 -15.57
N LEU A 98 22.97 11.50 -15.41
CA LEU A 98 23.14 10.75 -14.15
C LEU A 98 24.47 11.07 -13.48
N PHE A 99 24.37 11.38 -12.19
CA PHE A 99 25.49 11.70 -11.33
C PHE A 99 25.49 10.79 -10.12
N LEU A 100 26.68 10.39 -9.67
CA LEU A 100 26.88 9.55 -8.50
C LEU A 100 27.67 10.34 -7.46
N ALA A 101 27.20 10.36 -6.22
CA ALA A 101 27.85 11.13 -5.16
C ALA A 101 27.94 10.40 -3.82
N CYS A 102 28.87 10.87 -2.98
CA CYS A 102 28.76 10.68 -1.53
C CYS A 102 27.70 11.62 -0.94
N ARG A 103 27.51 11.58 0.39
CA ARG A 103 26.53 12.46 1.05
C ARG A 103 26.82 13.91 0.70
N LEU A 104 25.77 14.62 0.28
CA LEU A 104 25.81 16.03 -0.08
C LEU A 104 25.81 16.91 1.18
N PHE A 105 26.58 17.99 1.12
CA PHE A 105 26.71 19.04 2.14
C PHE A 105 26.39 20.41 1.53
N PRO A 106 26.13 21.46 2.35
CA PRO A 106 25.84 22.79 1.81
C PRO A 106 26.93 23.33 0.87
N SER A 107 28.18 22.91 1.06
CA SER A 107 29.32 23.25 0.20
C SER A 107 29.20 22.72 -1.23
N ASP A 108 28.39 21.69 -1.46
CA ASP A 108 28.27 21.03 -2.77
C ASP A 108 27.20 21.70 -3.66
N ILE A 109 26.41 22.63 -3.10
CA ILE A 109 25.28 23.27 -3.79
C ILE A 109 25.76 24.03 -5.04
N ASP A 110 26.84 24.80 -4.94
CA ASP A 110 27.34 25.58 -6.09
C ASP A 110 27.84 24.67 -7.22
N THR A 111 28.54 23.60 -6.88
CA THR A 111 28.98 22.58 -7.85
C THR A 111 27.78 21.92 -8.53
N MET A 112 26.72 21.61 -7.78
CA MET A 112 25.50 21.04 -8.35
C MET A 112 24.83 22.00 -9.33
N LYS A 113 24.82 23.32 -9.03
CA LYS A 113 24.29 24.34 -9.92
C LYS A 113 25.08 24.45 -11.21
N GLU A 114 26.41 24.49 -11.13
CA GLU A 114 27.30 24.51 -12.30
C GLU A 114 27.09 23.28 -13.19
N MET A 115 26.80 22.14 -12.58
CA MET A 115 26.52 20.88 -13.28
C MET A 115 25.05 20.75 -13.75
N GLY A 116 24.19 21.71 -13.40
CA GLY A 116 22.77 21.74 -13.80
C GLY A 116 21.90 20.69 -13.10
N ILE A 117 22.30 20.21 -11.92
CA ILE A 117 21.60 19.15 -11.18
C ILE A 117 20.36 19.72 -10.50
N THR A 118 19.19 19.18 -10.84
CA THR A 118 17.89 19.65 -10.31
C THR A 118 17.04 18.53 -9.70
N ALA A 119 17.59 17.32 -9.61
CA ALA A 119 16.93 16.17 -9.01
C ALA A 119 17.92 15.36 -8.15
N ILE A 120 17.49 14.93 -6.96
CA ILE A 120 18.31 14.27 -5.95
C ILE A 120 17.59 13.01 -5.45
N LEU A 121 18.26 11.87 -5.59
CA LEU A 121 17.86 10.61 -4.99
C LEU A 121 18.80 10.24 -3.84
N ASP A 122 18.29 10.34 -2.62
CA ASP A 122 19.00 10.03 -1.38
C ASP A 122 18.67 8.61 -0.92
N VAL A 123 19.67 7.72 -0.91
CA VAL A 123 19.49 6.31 -0.51
C VAL A 123 19.87 6.07 0.96
N THR A 124 20.02 7.13 1.77
CA THR A 124 20.38 7.04 3.20
C THR A 124 19.15 7.07 4.11
N CYS A 125 19.17 6.28 5.17
CA CYS A 125 18.19 6.36 6.26
C CYS A 125 18.76 7.02 7.52
N GLU A 126 20.08 6.99 7.69
CA GLU A 126 20.76 7.34 8.93
C GLU A 126 20.99 8.84 9.10
N PHE A 127 20.97 9.60 8.00
CA PHE A 127 21.43 10.99 7.98
C PHE A 127 20.33 11.93 7.52
N ASP A 128 20.28 13.12 8.14
CA ASP A 128 19.47 14.22 7.65
C ASP A 128 19.90 14.60 6.22
N GLY A 129 18.91 14.79 5.35
CA GLY A 129 19.08 15.48 4.07
C GLY A 129 19.35 16.97 4.29
N LEU A 130 19.74 17.65 3.22
CA LEU A 130 19.79 19.12 3.25
C LEU A 130 18.36 19.66 3.21
N GLU A 131 18.13 20.82 3.84
CA GLU A 131 16.84 21.52 3.72
C GLU A 131 16.71 22.12 2.32
N TRP A 132 16.37 21.30 1.33
CA TRP A 132 16.26 21.74 -0.06
C TRP A 132 15.17 22.80 -0.26
N SER A 133 14.13 22.80 0.57
CA SER A 133 13.06 23.81 0.53
C SER A 133 13.52 25.23 0.90
N SER A 134 14.65 25.38 1.61
CA SER A 134 15.22 26.70 1.93
C SER A 134 16.22 27.17 0.86
N THR A 135 16.64 26.27 -0.03
CA THR A 135 17.36 26.66 -1.25
C THR A 135 16.32 27.25 -2.22
N GLN A 136 16.58 28.42 -2.81
CA GLN A 136 15.69 29.07 -3.80
C GLN A 136 15.61 28.29 -5.13
N GLU A 137 16.05 27.03 -5.13
CA GLU A 137 16.24 26.18 -6.28
C GLU A 137 15.09 25.17 -6.37
N ASN A 138 14.54 24.97 -7.57
CA ASN A 138 13.47 24.01 -7.83
C ASN A 138 14.02 22.56 -7.88
N ILE A 139 14.62 22.12 -6.76
CA ILE A 139 15.24 20.80 -6.60
C ILE A 139 14.16 19.78 -6.24
N ARG A 140 14.05 18.73 -7.04
CA ARG A 140 13.24 17.55 -6.73
C ARG A 140 14.04 16.60 -5.85
N TYR A 141 13.46 16.17 -4.74
CA TYR A 141 14.14 15.31 -3.77
C TYR A 141 13.29 14.07 -3.49
N LEU A 142 13.91 12.90 -3.60
CA LEU A 142 13.34 11.63 -3.19
C LEU A 142 14.28 10.94 -2.22
N ASN A 143 13.74 10.43 -1.10
CA ASN A 143 14.47 9.57 -0.17
C ASN A 143 13.99 8.12 -0.27
N ILE A 144 14.93 7.20 -0.50
CA ILE A 144 14.71 5.76 -0.42
C ILE A 144 15.53 5.23 0.75
N PRO A 145 14.95 5.06 1.95
CA PRO A 145 15.70 4.73 3.15
C PRO A 145 16.18 3.27 3.10
N VAL A 146 17.49 3.09 2.95
CA VAL A 146 18.14 1.77 2.95
C VAL A 146 19.29 1.77 3.94
N LEU A 147 19.38 0.76 4.80
CA LEU A 147 20.51 0.59 5.73
C LEU A 147 21.83 0.36 4.99
N ASP A 148 22.94 0.82 5.57
CA ASP A 148 24.24 0.56 4.97
C ASP A 148 24.55 -0.93 4.75
N HIS A 149 25.24 -1.23 3.65
CA HIS A 149 25.51 -2.59 3.16
C HIS A 149 24.29 -3.48 2.84
N SER A 150 23.05 -2.99 3.01
CA SER A 150 21.83 -3.65 2.56
C SER A 150 21.47 -3.27 1.12
N VAL A 151 20.35 -3.81 0.63
CA VAL A 151 19.74 -3.51 -0.67
C VAL A 151 18.32 -2.95 -0.45
N PRO A 152 17.82 -2.09 -1.34
CA PRO A 152 16.41 -1.67 -1.32
C PRO A 152 15.47 -2.88 -1.49
N THR A 153 14.26 -2.79 -0.94
CA THR A 153 13.17 -3.73 -1.27
C THR A 153 12.80 -3.64 -2.75
N SER A 154 11.94 -4.53 -3.25
CA SER A 154 11.53 -4.48 -4.66
C SER A 154 10.70 -3.21 -4.93
N ALA A 155 9.73 -2.89 -4.07
CA ALA A 155 8.94 -1.66 -4.12
C ALA A 155 9.83 -0.40 -4.11
N GLN A 156 10.76 -0.31 -3.14
CA GLN A 156 11.71 0.81 -3.06
C GLN A 156 12.58 0.96 -4.33
N LEU A 157 12.98 -0.15 -4.95
CA LEU A 157 13.79 -0.10 -6.15
C LEU A 157 12.98 0.30 -7.38
N HIS A 158 11.75 -0.22 -7.54
CA HIS A 158 10.84 0.20 -8.60
C HIS A 158 10.51 1.68 -8.49
N GLN A 159 10.18 2.15 -7.30
CA GLN A 159 9.97 3.57 -7.03
C GLN A 159 11.19 4.41 -7.44
N ALA A 160 12.40 3.99 -7.04
CA ALA A 160 13.63 4.69 -7.40
C ALA A 160 13.87 4.74 -8.93
N ILE A 161 13.72 3.60 -9.62
CA ILE A 161 13.95 3.49 -11.07
C ILE A 161 12.93 4.35 -11.83
N ASN A 162 11.65 4.20 -11.52
CA ASN A 162 10.57 4.94 -12.16
C ASN A 162 10.70 6.46 -11.93
N TRP A 163 11.10 6.86 -10.71
CA TRP A 163 11.33 8.26 -10.40
C TRP A 163 12.53 8.82 -11.18
N ILE A 164 13.68 8.12 -11.22
CA ILE A 164 14.83 8.56 -12.04
C ILE A 164 14.41 8.68 -13.51
N ASP A 165 13.70 7.68 -14.04
CA ASP A 165 13.22 7.68 -15.43
C ASP A 165 12.39 8.91 -15.75
N HIS A 166 11.43 9.24 -14.88
CA HIS A 166 10.59 10.42 -15.05
C HIS A 166 11.42 11.72 -14.98
N GLN A 167 12.32 11.87 -14.01
CA GLN A 167 13.16 13.07 -13.93
C GLN A 167 14.03 13.24 -15.19
N VAL A 168 14.60 12.15 -15.72
CA VAL A 168 15.40 12.19 -16.94
C VAL A 168 14.54 12.56 -18.16
N LYS A 169 13.31 12.04 -18.28
CA LYS A 169 12.35 12.42 -19.33
C LYS A 169 11.98 13.91 -19.29
N GLU A 170 11.91 14.49 -18.09
CA GLU A 170 11.70 15.92 -17.85
C GLU A 170 12.99 16.76 -18.04
N ASP A 171 14.00 16.21 -18.71
CA ASP A 171 15.31 16.84 -18.98
C ASP A 171 16.07 17.26 -17.72
N ARG A 172 15.82 16.58 -16.59
CA ARG A 172 16.50 16.86 -15.32
C ARG A 172 17.72 15.97 -15.14
N ARG A 173 18.79 16.60 -14.66
CA ARG A 173 20.00 15.91 -14.21
C ARG A 173 19.82 15.42 -12.78
N VAL A 174 19.98 14.11 -12.61
CA VAL A 174 19.71 13.37 -11.36
C VAL A 174 21.01 12.97 -10.68
N VAL A 175 21.18 13.36 -9.42
CA VAL A 175 22.24 12.82 -8.56
C VAL A 175 21.69 11.73 -7.65
N VAL A 176 22.34 10.56 -7.67
CA VAL A 176 22.07 9.46 -6.74
C VAL A 176 23.19 9.39 -5.71
N HIS A 177 22.85 9.49 -4.43
CA HIS A 177 23.86 9.47 -3.38
C HIS A 177 23.53 8.55 -2.21
N CYS A 178 24.58 8.14 -1.50
CA CYS A 178 24.48 7.48 -0.20
C CYS A 178 25.56 8.06 0.73
N ALA A 179 25.90 7.43 1.86
CA ALA A 179 26.90 7.98 2.78
C ALA A 179 28.28 8.25 2.13
N LEU A 180 28.86 7.23 1.51
CA LEU A 180 30.17 7.29 0.83
C LEU A 180 30.07 7.22 -0.70
N GLY A 181 28.88 6.98 -1.25
CA GLY A 181 28.68 6.85 -2.70
C GLY A 181 29.29 5.58 -3.31
N ARG A 182 29.40 4.49 -2.54
CA ARG A 182 30.14 3.26 -2.95
C ARG A 182 29.28 2.01 -3.12
N GLY A 183 28.15 1.92 -2.41
CA GLY A 183 27.37 0.68 -2.30
C GLY A 183 25.91 0.86 -2.68
N ARG A 184 25.10 1.45 -1.79
CA ARG A 184 23.64 1.62 -2.00
C ARG A 184 23.31 2.46 -3.23
N SER A 185 23.95 3.62 -3.39
CA SER A 185 23.74 4.49 -4.55
C SER A 185 24.22 3.83 -5.85
N VAL A 186 25.36 3.12 -5.81
CA VAL A 186 25.87 2.33 -6.95
C VAL A 186 24.88 1.24 -7.34
N PHE A 187 24.27 0.56 -6.35
CA PHE A 187 23.27 -0.47 -6.60
C PHE A 187 22.05 0.10 -7.33
N VAL A 188 21.53 1.25 -6.88
CA VAL A 188 20.38 1.91 -7.52
C VAL A 188 20.75 2.44 -8.91
N MET A 189 21.92 3.08 -9.05
CA MET A 189 22.43 3.56 -10.34
C MET A 189 22.57 2.42 -11.36
N ALA A 190 23.20 1.31 -10.96
CA ALA A 190 23.34 0.13 -11.81
C ALA A 190 21.98 -0.49 -12.16
N ALA A 191 21.05 -0.52 -11.21
CA ALA A 191 19.70 -1.03 -11.46
C ALA A 191 18.93 -0.19 -12.48
N TYR A 192 19.04 1.14 -12.42
CA TYR A 192 18.47 2.03 -13.43
C TYR A 192 19.15 1.88 -14.81
N LEU A 193 20.47 1.78 -14.87
CA LEU A 193 21.15 1.55 -16.16
C LEU A 193 20.74 0.19 -16.79
N LEU A 194 20.56 -0.84 -15.96
CA LEU A 194 20.06 -2.15 -16.41
C LEU A 194 18.58 -2.12 -16.79
N SER A 195 17.78 -1.19 -16.25
CA SER A 195 16.37 -1.05 -16.61
C SER A 195 16.17 -0.57 -18.04
N GLN A 196 17.15 0.14 -18.59
CA GLN A 196 17.13 0.69 -19.96
C GLN A 196 17.37 -0.38 -21.03
N ASN A 197 18.05 -1.49 -20.69
CA ASN A 197 18.32 -2.58 -21.61
C ASN A 197 18.28 -3.94 -20.91
N LYS A 198 17.24 -4.71 -21.21
CA LYS A 198 17.00 -6.05 -20.65
C LYS A 198 18.15 -7.04 -20.91
N ASP A 199 18.88 -6.87 -22.02
CA ASP A 199 19.93 -7.79 -22.47
C ASP A 199 21.33 -7.34 -22.00
N ALA A 200 21.42 -6.24 -21.25
CA ALA A 200 22.70 -5.74 -20.74
C ALA A 200 23.34 -6.71 -19.72
N ASP A 201 24.67 -6.82 -19.79
CA ASP A 201 25.42 -7.59 -18.79
C ASP A 201 25.68 -6.76 -17.53
N VAL A 202 25.37 -7.37 -16.37
CA VAL A 202 25.48 -6.70 -15.06
C VAL A 202 26.93 -6.31 -14.75
N HIS A 203 27.90 -7.14 -15.15
CA HIS A 203 29.31 -6.85 -14.87
C HIS A 203 29.83 -5.71 -15.74
N GLN A 204 29.39 -5.62 -17.00
CA GLN A 204 29.71 -4.51 -17.88
C GLN A 204 29.17 -3.17 -17.36
N VAL A 205 27.91 -3.11 -16.92
CA VAL A 205 27.33 -1.89 -16.33
C VAL A 205 28.10 -1.46 -15.07
N LEU A 206 28.46 -2.41 -14.21
CA LEU A 206 29.26 -2.10 -13.02
C LEU A 206 30.69 -1.66 -13.38
N ALA A 207 31.29 -2.21 -14.43
CA ALA A 207 32.59 -1.78 -14.92
C ALA A 207 32.54 -0.33 -15.42
N GLN A 208 31.52 0.05 -16.19
CA GLN A 208 31.31 1.42 -16.66
C GLN A 208 31.18 2.41 -15.49
N ILE A 209 30.38 2.09 -14.46
CA ILE A 209 30.28 2.96 -13.27
C ILE A 209 31.64 3.09 -12.57
N LYS A 210 32.41 2.00 -12.54
CA LYS A 210 33.72 1.95 -11.87
C LYS A 210 34.81 2.70 -12.63
N GLU A 211 34.74 2.78 -13.95
CA GLU A 211 35.62 3.62 -14.77
C GLU A 211 35.47 5.10 -14.39
N THR A 212 34.24 5.56 -14.15
CA THR A 212 34.03 6.91 -13.62
C THR A 212 34.42 7.02 -12.16
N ARG A 213 33.95 6.10 -11.30
CA ARG A 213 34.16 6.13 -9.85
C ARG A 213 34.84 4.84 -9.38
N GLU A 214 36.16 4.86 -9.27
CA GLU A 214 36.96 3.68 -8.90
C GLU A 214 36.55 3.03 -7.56
N THR A 215 36.00 3.83 -6.63
CA THR A 215 35.53 3.36 -5.32
C THR A 215 34.12 2.75 -5.32
N ALA A 216 33.43 2.74 -6.46
CA ALA A 216 32.15 2.05 -6.63
C ALA A 216 32.34 0.54 -6.50
N ASN A 217 31.80 -0.05 -5.44
CA ASN A 217 31.99 -1.47 -5.16
C ASN A 217 30.80 -2.06 -4.40
N LEU A 218 30.06 -2.94 -5.08
CA LEU A 218 28.99 -3.70 -4.47
C LEU A 218 29.54 -4.86 -3.65
N ASN A 219 29.02 -5.05 -2.44
CA ASN A 219 29.35 -6.24 -1.68
C ASN A 219 28.72 -7.51 -2.31
N LYS A 220 29.18 -8.71 -1.92
CA LYS A 220 28.69 -10.00 -2.45
C LYS A 220 27.18 -10.20 -2.32
N ARG A 221 26.53 -9.58 -1.33
CA ARG A 221 25.07 -9.64 -1.16
C ARG A 221 24.39 -8.74 -2.19
N GLN A 222 24.81 -7.49 -2.29
CA GLN A 222 24.30 -6.51 -3.25
C GLN A 222 24.43 -7.01 -4.68
N LEU A 223 25.61 -7.48 -5.09
CA LEU A 223 25.81 -8.02 -6.44
C LEU A 223 24.88 -9.21 -6.75
N ARG A 224 24.75 -10.16 -5.82
CA ARG A 224 23.84 -11.31 -6.01
C ARG A 224 22.38 -10.87 -6.17
N HIS A 225 21.93 -9.90 -5.38
CA HIS A 225 20.56 -9.37 -5.50
C HIS A 225 20.36 -8.64 -6.82
N LEU A 226 21.33 -7.83 -7.28
CA LEU A 226 21.24 -7.11 -8.55
C LEU A 226 21.12 -8.09 -9.72
N VAL A 227 22.03 -9.08 -9.81
CA VAL A 227 22.00 -10.12 -10.85
C VAL A 227 20.70 -10.91 -10.83
N LYS A 228 20.24 -11.31 -9.63
CA LYS A 228 18.99 -12.07 -9.49
C LYS A 228 17.78 -11.27 -9.97
N ARG A 229 17.70 -9.98 -9.64
CA ARG A 229 16.59 -9.10 -10.05
C ARG A 229 16.61 -8.82 -11.55
N HIS A 230 17.79 -8.54 -12.12
CA HIS A 230 17.94 -8.35 -13.56
C HIS A 230 17.46 -9.56 -14.36
N ARG A 231 17.91 -10.76 -13.98
CA ARG A 231 17.48 -12.02 -14.64
C ARG A 231 15.98 -12.30 -14.56
N ARG A 232 15.29 -11.77 -13.54
CA ARG A 232 13.84 -11.94 -13.38
C ARG A 232 13.02 -10.89 -14.15
N GLY A 233 13.68 -9.90 -14.77
CA GLY A 233 12.99 -8.75 -15.34
C GLY A 233 12.44 -7.79 -14.27
N ASP A 234 12.85 -7.94 -13.01
CA ASP A 234 12.39 -7.10 -11.90
C ASP A 234 12.92 -5.67 -12.01
N LEU A 235 13.87 -5.38 -12.90
CA LEU A 235 14.45 -4.05 -13.06
C LEU A 235 13.79 -3.24 -14.18
N LEU A 236 12.97 -3.87 -15.02
CA LEU A 236 12.35 -3.19 -16.15
C LEU A 236 11.46 -2.04 -15.66
N ILE A 237 11.50 -0.93 -16.39
CA ILE A 237 10.64 0.21 -16.12
C ILE A 237 9.19 -0.20 -16.35
N LYS A 238 8.37 0.00 -15.32
CA LYS A 238 6.94 -0.27 -15.31
C LYS A 238 6.24 0.96 -14.75
N ASN A 239 6.05 1.96 -15.60
CA ASN A 239 5.57 3.28 -15.22
C ASN A 239 4.40 3.76 -16.08
N LYS A 240 3.76 2.92 -16.90
CA LYS A 240 2.55 3.35 -17.62
C LYS A 240 1.33 3.22 -16.72
N ALA A 241 0.66 4.33 -16.45
CA ALA A 241 -0.57 4.33 -15.66
C ALA A 241 -1.72 5.06 -16.36
N VAL A 242 -2.92 4.49 -16.29
CA VAL A 242 -4.15 5.16 -16.71
C VAL A 242 -5.04 5.36 -15.50
N LEU A 243 -5.38 6.61 -15.19
CA LEU A 243 -6.28 6.97 -14.12
C LEU A 243 -7.67 7.26 -14.67
N ILE A 244 -8.67 6.54 -14.17
CA ILE A 244 -10.08 6.70 -14.53
C ILE A 244 -10.78 7.32 -13.33
N ALA A 245 -11.15 8.60 -13.44
CA ALA A 245 -11.82 9.33 -12.38
C ALA A 245 -13.32 9.44 -12.63
N ASN A 246 -14.12 9.30 -11.58
CA ASN A 246 -15.53 9.66 -11.60
C ASN A 246 -15.75 11.02 -10.92
N PRO A 247 -15.97 12.12 -11.68
CA PRO A 247 -16.05 13.47 -11.13
C PRO A 247 -17.23 13.70 -10.18
N VAL A 248 -18.31 12.92 -10.34
CA VAL A 248 -19.54 13.07 -9.54
C VAL A 248 -19.61 12.13 -8.34
N SER A 249 -18.59 11.29 -8.11
CA SER A 249 -18.56 10.34 -7.00
C SER A 249 -18.44 11.03 -5.63
N GLY A 250 -19.10 10.48 -4.62
CA GLY A 250 -19.03 10.94 -3.23
C GLY A 250 -19.37 12.42 -3.08
N THR A 251 -18.50 13.16 -2.38
CA THR A 251 -18.62 14.61 -2.18
C THR A 251 -18.00 15.45 -3.31
N LYS A 252 -17.84 14.87 -4.51
CA LYS A 252 -17.28 15.53 -5.70
C LYS A 252 -15.86 16.06 -5.48
N LEU A 253 -15.05 15.28 -4.74
CA LEU A 253 -13.69 15.65 -4.34
C LEU A 253 -12.68 15.64 -5.50
N TRP A 254 -13.02 15.03 -6.63
CA TRP A 254 -12.10 14.89 -7.75
C TRP A 254 -11.53 16.24 -8.18
N GLU A 255 -12.35 17.27 -8.45
CA GLU A 255 -11.85 18.57 -8.91
C GLU A 255 -10.91 19.23 -7.88
N ALA A 256 -11.22 19.11 -6.59
CA ALA A 256 -10.39 19.66 -5.52
C ALA A 256 -9.05 18.91 -5.36
N LYS A 257 -9.03 17.60 -5.63
CA LYS A 257 -7.88 16.72 -5.41
C LYS A 257 -7.11 16.36 -6.67
N ARG A 258 -7.65 16.65 -7.87
CA ARG A 258 -7.09 16.28 -9.17
C ARG A 258 -5.64 16.73 -9.29
N LYS A 259 -5.35 18.01 -9.01
CA LYS A 259 -3.99 18.56 -9.12
C LYS A 259 -3.03 17.87 -8.14
N GLN A 260 -3.48 17.59 -6.92
CA GLN A 260 -2.69 16.89 -5.91
C GLN A 260 -2.36 15.46 -6.35
N ILE A 261 -3.37 14.71 -6.80
CA ILE A 261 -3.24 13.32 -7.24
C ILE A 261 -2.33 13.23 -8.47
N THR A 262 -2.66 13.99 -9.51
CA THR A 262 -1.92 13.98 -10.78
C THR A 262 -0.47 14.41 -10.60
N SER A 263 -0.22 15.49 -9.85
CA SER A 263 1.16 15.95 -9.59
C SER A 263 1.98 14.96 -8.77
N ARG A 264 1.35 14.18 -7.87
CA ARG A 264 2.08 13.20 -7.05
C ARG A 264 2.39 11.94 -7.85
N LEU A 265 1.43 11.45 -8.65
CA LEU A 265 1.60 10.23 -9.43
C LEU A 265 2.44 10.44 -10.69
N SER A 266 2.36 11.61 -11.33
CA SER A 266 3.14 11.90 -12.54
C SER A 266 4.65 11.87 -12.30
N GLU A 267 5.11 12.10 -11.06
CA GLU A 267 6.54 12.00 -10.72
C GLU A 267 7.11 10.57 -10.86
N TYR A 268 6.24 9.56 -10.97
CA TYR A 268 6.60 8.14 -11.02
C TYR A 268 5.98 7.40 -12.20
N TYR A 269 4.93 7.93 -12.80
CA TYR A 269 4.17 7.28 -13.87
C TYR A 269 3.96 8.21 -15.08
N ASP A 270 4.09 7.65 -16.27
CA ASP A 270 3.55 8.19 -17.52
C ASP A 270 2.02 8.12 -17.42
N LEU A 271 1.42 9.16 -16.82
CA LEU A 271 0.03 9.16 -16.38
C LEU A 271 -0.92 9.68 -17.48
N THR A 272 -1.82 8.84 -17.94
CA THR A 272 -2.99 9.24 -18.74
C THR A 272 -4.21 9.37 -17.83
N VAL A 273 -5.02 10.41 -18.02
CA VAL A 273 -6.18 10.67 -17.16
C VAL A 273 -7.46 10.69 -18.00
N TYR A 274 -8.40 9.81 -17.66
CA TYR A 274 -9.76 9.79 -18.16
C TYR A 274 -10.76 10.16 -17.07
N THR A 275 -11.90 10.70 -17.49
CA THR A 275 -13.01 11.04 -16.61
C THR A 275 -14.29 10.45 -17.17
N THR A 276 -15.08 9.78 -16.32
CA THR A 276 -16.40 9.29 -16.70
C THR A 276 -17.37 10.44 -16.99
N SER A 277 -18.42 10.15 -17.74
CA SER A 277 -19.56 11.05 -17.99
C SER A 277 -20.88 10.30 -17.81
N GLU A 278 -22.01 10.96 -18.06
CA GLU A 278 -23.33 10.29 -18.06
C GLU A 278 -23.44 9.24 -19.17
N GLN A 279 -22.67 9.39 -20.26
CA GLN A 279 -22.73 8.52 -21.43
C GLN A 279 -21.65 7.44 -21.42
N VAL A 280 -20.53 7.68 -20.72
CA VAL A 280 -19.36 6.80 -20.72
C VAL A 280 -18.96 6.47 -19.29
N ASN A 281 -19.07 5.20 -18.92
CA ASN A 281 -18.78 4.71 -17.57
C ASN A 281 -17.33 4.21 -17.40
N GLY A 282 -16.97 3.77 -16.19
CA GLY A 282 -15.62 3.27 -15.91
C GLY A 282 -15.28 1.98 -16.67
N THR A 283 -16.27 1.17 -17.03
CA THR A 283 -16.08 -0.09 -17.77
C THR A 283 -15.60 0.18 -19.19
N GLU A 284 -16.23 1.15 -19.88
CA GLU A 284 -15.84 1.54 -21.24
C GLU A 284 -14.43 2.15 -21.26
N LEU A 285 -14.16 3.09 -20.35
CA LEU A 285 -12.83 3.71 -20.23
C LEU A 285 -11.75 2.70 -19.82
N ALA A 286 -12.06 1.69 -19.02
CA ALA A 286 -11.11 0.64 -18.65
C ALA A 286 -10.75 -0.25 -19.85
N LYS A 287 -11.70 -0.51 -20.75
CA LYS A 287 -11.42 -1.25 -22.00
C LYS A 287 -10.48 -0.44 -22.90
N GLU A 288 -10.76 0.84 -23.10
CA GLU A 288 -9.86 1.75 -23.84
C GLU A 288 -8.49 1.85 -23.16
N ALA A 289 -8.45 1.93 -21.84
CA ALA A 289 -7.20 1.98 -21.07
C ALA A 289 -6.31 0.75 -21.34
N LEU A 290 -6.89 -0.46 -21.43
CA LEU A 290 -6.11 -1.67 -21.68
C LEU A 290 -5.44 -1.69 -23.06
N GLU A 291 -5.98 -0.99 -24.06
CA GLU A 291 -5.37 -0.88 -25.40
C GLU A 291 -4.00 -0.17 -25.34
N LEU A 292 -3.78 0.67 -24.33
CA LEU A 292 -2.50 1.37 -24.09
C LEU A 292 -1.43 0.46 -23.46
N ASN A 293 -1.76 -0.80 -23.13
CA ASN A 293 -0.94 -1.74 -22.39
C ASN A 293 -0.34 -1.15 -21.11
N PRO A 294 -1.16 -0.62 -20.19
CA PRO A 294 -0.69 0.00 -18.95
C PRO A 294 -0.20 -1.04 -17.95
N ASP A 295 0.77 -0.65 -17.12
CA ASP A 295 1.20 -1.45 -15.97
C ASP A 295 0.16 -1.38 -14.84
N VAL A 296 -0.51 -0.23 -14.72
CA VAL A 296 -1.51 0.06 -13.68
C VAL A 296 -2.72 0.81 -14.28
N VAL A 297 -3.93 0.37 -13.96
CA VAL A 297 -5.15 1.18 -14.14
C VAL A 297 -5.67 1.58 -12.78
N ILE A 298 -5.88 2.88 -12.57
CA ILE A 298 -6.21 3.48 -11.28
C ILE A 298 -7.67 3.92 -11.30
N ALA A 299 -8.53 3.25 -10.54
CA ALA A 299 -9.91 3.67 -10.32
C ALA A 299 -9.98 4.76 -9.23
N CYS A 300 -10.43 5.95 -9.60
CA CYS A 300 -10.50 7.12 -8.73
C CYS A 300 -11.97 7.52 -8.52
N GLY A 301 -12.59 7.01 -7.44
CA GLY A 301 -14.03 7.11 -7.22
C GLY A 301 -14.49 6.31 -6.00
N GLY A 302 -15.79 5.99 -5.97
CA GLY A 302 -16.39 5.07 -4.99
C GLY A 302 -16.43 3.62 -5.47
N ASP A 303 -17.07 2.76 -4.68
CA ASP A 303 -17.09 1.30 -4.90
C ASP A 303 -17.66 0.90 -6.28
N GLY A 304 -18.68 1.60 -6.80
CA GLY A 304 -19.21 1.35 -8.14
C GLY A 304 -18.16 1.58 -9.25
N THR A 305 -17.45 2.71 -9.21
CA THR A 305 -16.36 3.00 -10.18
C THR A 305 -15.22 2.00 -10.06
N VAL A 306 -14.90 1.56 -8.83
CA VAL A 306 -13.90 0.50 -8.62
C VAL A 306 -14.38 -0.81 -9.23
N THR A 307 -15.65 -1.17 -9.06
CA THR A 307 -16.26 -2.39 -9.61
C THR A 307 -16.28 -2.39 -11.14
N GLU A 308 -16.68 -1.28 -11.75
CA GLU A 308 -16.66 -1.09 -13.20
C GLU A 308 -15.25 -1.32 -13.79
N VAL A 309 -14.25 -0.67 -13.22
CA VAL A 309 -12.85 -0.81 -13.68
C VAL A 309 -12.32 -2.22 -13.40
N ALA A 310 -12.53 -2.74 -12.18
CA ALA A 310 -12.07 -4.08 -11.80
C ALA A 310 -12.66 -5.17 -12.69
N SER A 311 -13.92 -5.05 -13.09
CA SER A 311 -14.61 -6.01 -13.96
C SER A 311 -13.88 -6.25 -15.28
N VAL A 312 -13.22 -5.21 -15.80
CA VAL A 312 -12.42 -5.28 -17.03
C VAL A 312 -11.02 -5.84 -16.79
N LEU A 313 -10.44 -5.57 -15.62
CA LEU A 313 -9.07 -5.99 -15.27
C LEU A 313 -8.99 -7.44 -14.76
N VAL A 314 -10.12 -8.06 -14.42
CA VAL A 314 -10.17 -9.48 -14.03
C VAL A 314 -9.52 -10.37 -15.11
N ASN A 315 -8.71 -11.32 -14.65
CA ASN A 315 -7.91 -12.24 -15.45
C ASN A 315 -6.86 -11.58 -16.35
N THR A 316 -6.52 -10.31 -16.09
CA THR A 316 -5.38 -9.65 -16.71
C THR A 316 -4.17 -9.62 -15.75
N ASP A 317 -3.00 -9.22 -16.27
CA ASP A 317 -1.82 -8.92 -15.46
C ASP A 317 -1.70 -7.42 -15.10
N CYS A 318 -2.62 -6.59 -15.60
CA CYS A 318 -2.66 -5.17 -15.26
C CYS A 318 -3.10 -5.00 -13.80
N LYS A 319 -2.38 -4.16 -13.05
CA LYS A 319 -2.68 -3.94 -11.64
C LYS A 319 -3.80 -2.91 -11.50
N LEU A 320 -4.78 -3.20 -10.64
CA LEU A 320 -5.75 -2.22 -10.19
C LEU A 320 -5.14 -1.37 -9.06
N GLY A 321 -5.06 -0.05 -9.28
CA GLY A 321 -4.89 0.94 -8.21
C GLY A 321 -6.25 1.53 -7.81
N ILE A 322 -6.43 1.89 -6.53
CA ILE A 322 -7.68 2.49 -6.05
C ILE A 322 -7.35 3.82 -5.38
N ILE A 323 -8.06 4.89 -5.73
CA ILE A 323 -8.07 6.16 -5.00
C ILE A 323 -9.50 6.38 -4.49
N PRO A 324 -9.75 6.19 -3.18
CA PRO A 324 -11.09 6.19 -2.62
C PRO A 324 -11.62 7.63 -2.47
N LEU A 325 -12.48 8.04 -3.40
CA LEU A 325 -13.17 9.34 -3.39
C LEU A 325 -14.69 9.22 -3.17
N GLY A 326 -15.20 7.99 -2.98
CA GLY A 326 -16.61 7.74 -2.66
C GLY A 326 -16.94 7.93 -1.17
N THR A 327 -18.18 7.61 -0.81
CA THR A 327 -18.67 7.75 0.57
C THR A 327 -18.30 6.55 1.45
N ALA A 328 -18.43 5.32 0.92
CA ALA A 328 -18.22 4.08 1.67
C ALA A 328 -16.80 3.52 1.48
N ASN A 329 -16.33 3.40 0.23
CA ASN A 329 -14.98 2.93 -0.12
C ASN A 329 -14.61 1.61 0.56
N ALA A 330 -15.57 0.71 0.64
CA ALA A 330 -15.51 -0.52 1.40
C ALA A 330 -14.31 -1.39 0.97
N LEU A 331 -14.12 -1.61 -0.33
CA LEU A 331 -13.01 -2.43 -0.82
C LEU A 331 -11.65 -1.79 -0.53
N ALA A 332 -11.53 -0.46 -0.69
CA ALA A 332 -10.30 0.25 -0.37
C ALA A 332 -9.92 0.09 1.11
N HIS A 333 -10.90 0.09 2.02
CA HIS A 333 -10.64 -0.11 3.45
C HIS A 333 -10.17 -1.53 3.78
N VAL A 334 -10.68 -2.55 3.08
CA VAL A 334 -10.21 -3.94 3.20
C VAL A 334 -8.75 -4.03 2.76
N LEU A 335 -8.41 -3.44 1.61
CA LEU A 335 -7.11 -3.62 0.96
C LEU A 335 -5.99 -2.69 1.49
N MET A 336 -6.34 -1.50 1.98
CA MET A 336 -5.37 -0.48 2.42
C MET A 336 -5.27 -0.35 3.95
N GLY A 337 -6.16 -1.02 4.68
CA GLY A 337 -6.24 -0.97 6.14
C GLY A 337 -6.69 0.39 6.70
N ILE A 338 -6.57 0.55 8.02
CA ILE A 338 -7.24 1.64 8.76
C ILE A 338 -6.73 3.05 8.43
N LYS A 339 -5.48 3.19 7.96
CA LYS A 339 -4.91 4.50 7.59
C LYS A 339 -5.67 5.16 6.44
N SER A 340 -6.25 4.37 5.54
CA SER A 340 -7.10 4.87 4.46
C SER A 340 -8.33 5.64 4.94
N LYS A 341 -8.77 5.47 6.20
CA LYS A 341 -9.87 6.25 6.78
C LYS A 341 -9.47 7.66 7.21
N LEU A 342 -8.18 7.89 7.49
CA LEU A 342 -7.68 9.17 8.00
C LEU A 342 -7.14 10.07 6.89
N ILE A 343 -6.37 9.48 5.96
CA ILE A 343 -5.69 10.19 4.86
C ILE A 343 -5.83 9.38 3.56
N PRO A 344 -7.07 9.20 3.04
CA PRO A 344 -7.38 8.26 1.97
C PRO A 344 -6.56 8.48 0.69
N VAL A 345 -6.46 9.73 0.24
CA VAL A 345 -5.83 10.07 -1.04
C VAL A 345 -4.32 9.94 -0.96
N GLU A 346 -3.72 10.45 0.11
CA GLU A 346 -2.27 10.40 0.32
C GLU A 346 -1.80 8.94 0.47
N GLN A 347 -2.50 8.15 1.29
CA GLN A 347 -2.19 6.73 1.48
C GLN A 347 -2.37 5.93 0.18
N ALA A 348 -3.43 6.17 -0.58
CA ALA A 348 -3.65 5.51 -1.86
C ALA A 348 -2.53 5.83 -2.87
N CYS A 349 -2.17 7.11 -3.01
CA CYS A 349 -1.06 7.50 -3.88
C CYS A 349 0.26 6.85 -3.44
N GLU A 350 0.55 6.78 -2.15
CA GLU A 350 1.74 6.10 -1.63
C GLU A 350 1.77 4.61 -2.01
N LEU A 351 0.69 3.88 -1.78
CA LEU A 351 0.61 2.46 -2.14
C LEU A 351 0.75 2.24 -3.65
N ILE A 352 0.16 3.13 -4.46
CA ILE A 352 0.29 3.09 -5.92
C ILE A 352 1.75 3.33 -6.34
N ILE A 353 2.44 4.27 -5.70
CA ILE A 353 3.86 4.56 -5.96
C ILE A 353 4.77 3.40 -5.53
N GLU A 354 4.48 2.76 -4.39
CA GLU A 354 5.18 1.57 -3.93
C GLU A 354 4.94 0.36 -4.87
N GLY A 355 3.75 0.29 -5.47
CA GLY A 355 3.42 -0.64 -6.55
C GLY A 355 3.31 -2.10 -6.13
N GLN A 356 3.26 -2.37 -4.81
CA GLN A 356 3.05 -3.70 -4.25
C GLN A 356 1.63 -4.17 -4.56
N ALA A 357 1.52 -5.36 -5.14
CA ALA A 357 0.25 -5.93 -5.55
C ALA A 357 0.10 -7.36 -5.04
N SER A 358 -1.14 -7.73 -4.75
CA SER A 358 -1.57 -9.11 -4.47
C SER A 358 -2.64 -9.51 -5.47
N ARG A 359 -2.76 -10.81 -5.75
CA ARG A 359 -3.90 -11.35 -6.49
C ARG A 359 -4.98 -11.72 -5.48
N ILE A 360 -6.16 -11.14 -5.66
CA ILE A 360 -7.34 -11.37 -4.84
C ILE A 360 -8.39 -12.14 -5.63
N ASP A 361 -9.25 -12.81 -4.88
CA ASP A 361 -10.43 -13.44 -5.40
C ASP A 361 -11.48 -12.38 -5.72
N THR A 362 -12.30 -12.69 -6.73
CA THR A 362 -13.50 -11.93 -7.05
C THR A 362 -14.62 -12.93 -7.27
N ALA A 363 -15.88 -12.50 -7.26
CA ALA A 363 -17.01 -13.38 -7.50
C ALA A 363 -17.90 -12.85 -8.62
N VAL A 364 -18.74 -13.71 -9.18
CA VAL A 364 -19.78 -13.32 -10.13
C VAL A 364 -21.12 -13.70 -9.53
N CYS A 365 -22.04 -12.74 -9.43
CA CYS A 365 -23.40 -12.94 -8.97
C CYS A 365 -24.36 -12.63 -10.11
N ASN A 366 -25.08 -13.66 -10.61
CA ASN A 366 -26.02 -13.52 -11.73
C ASN A 366 -25.45 -12.81 -12.97
N GLY A 367 -24.16 -13.01 -13.26
CA GLY A 367 -23.45 -12.39 -14.39
C GLY A 367 -22.82 -11.02 -14.10
N GLU A 368 -23.08 -10.43 -12.94
CA GLU A 368 -22.47 -9.18 -12.49
C GLU A 368 -21.25 -9.44 -11.59
N ARG A 369 -20.22 -8.60 -11.68
CA ARG A 369 -19.02 -8.72 -10.84
C ARG A 369 -19.37 -8.32 -9.40
N MET A 370 -18.95 -9.17 -8.47
CA MET A 370 -19.03 -8.94 -7.03
C MET A 370 -17.61 -8.95 -6.45
N LEU A 371 -17.20 -7.85 -5.82
CA LEU A 371 -15.91 -7.72 -5.14
C LEU A 371 -16.04 -7.89 -3.63
N LEU A 372 -17.17 -7.51 -3.05
CA LEU A 372 -17.39 -7.58 -1.61
C LEU A 372 -18.35 -8.71 -1.26
N LEU A 373 -19.65 -8.51 -1.45
CA LEU A 373 -20.66 -9.45 -0.96
C LEU A 373 -22.02 -9.30 -1.64
N ALA A 374 -22.81 -10.36 -1.53
CA ALA A 374 -24.24 -10.36 -1.75
C ALA A 374 -24.98 -10.53 -0.41
N GLY A 375 -26.05 -9.77 -0.21
CA GLY A 375 -26.87 -9.84 1.00
C GLY A 375 -28.36 -9.99 0.67
N ILE A 376 -29.05 -10.87 1.40
CA ILE A 376 -30.49 -11.16 1.24
C ILE A 376 -31.18 -10.95 2.58
N GLY A 377 -32.35 -10.30 2.56
CA GLY A 377 -33.15 -10.04 3.75
C GLY A 377 -32.91 -8.64 4.31
N PHE A 378 -32.39 -8.57 5.54
CA PHE A 378 -32.24 -7.31 6.29
C PHE A 378 -31.40 -6.24 5.57
N GLU A 379 -30.32 -6.64 4.89
CA GLU A 379 -29.36 -5.77 4.19
C GLU A 379 -30.01 -4.97 3.06
N GLN A 380 -30.91 -5.60 2.30
CA GLN A 380 -31.67 -4.97 1.22
C GLN A 380 -32.52 -3.80 1.72
N LYS A 381 -33.27 -4.02 2.80
CA LYS A 381 -34.20 -3.02 3.31
C LYS A 381 -33.50 -1.91 4.09
N MET A 382 -32.30 -2.15 4.60
CA MET A 382 -31.45 -1.10 5.18
C MET A 382 -31.05 -0.06 4.13
N ILE A 383 -30.63 -0.50 2.94
CA ILE A 383 -30.24 0.39 1.83
C ILE A 383 -31.46 1.12 1.28
N GLU A 384 -32.59 0.43 1.08
CA GLU A 384 -33.85 1.06 0.64
C GLU A 384 -34.36 2.15 1.60
N LYS A 385 -34.26 1.92 2.92
CA LYS A 385 -34.64 2.92 3.93
C LYS A 385 -33.65 4.09 3.98
N ALA A 386 -32.35 3.83 3.88
CA ALA A 386 -31.31 4.87 3.85
C ALA A 386 -31.49 5.83 2.65
N HIS A 387 -31.87 5.34 1.47
CA HIS A 387 -32.20 6.19 0.32
C HIS A 387 -33.42 7.10 0.55
N ARG A 388 -34.35 6.69 1.42
CA ARG A 388 -35.56 7.46 1.78
C ARG A 388 -35.25 8.56 2.79
N ASP A 389 -34.35 8.29 3.73
CA ASP A 389 -33.99 9.19 4.83
C ASP A 389 -32.81 10.14 4.51
N ALA A 390 -32.06 9.87 3.43
CA ALA A 390 -31.00 10.73 2.89
C ALA A 390 -31.47 12.12 2.40
N LYS A 391 -32.74 12.48 2.60
CA LYS A 391 -33.22 13.87 2.55
C LYS A 391 -32.84 14.69 3.80
N ASN A 392 -32.28 14.09 4.84
CA ASN A 392 -31.86 14.77 6.07
C ASN A 392 -30.34 14.61 6.33
N GLU A 393 -29.70 15.69 6.79
CA GLU A 393 -28.24 15.91 6.89
C GLU A 393 -27.51 15.10 8.00
N SER A 394 -27.75 13.79 8.16
CA SER A 394 -27.04 12.96 9.15
C SER A 394 -26.63 11.58 8.62
N GLY A 395 -25.89 11.57 7.53
CA GLY A 395 -25.58 10.38 6.71
C GLY A 395 -24.94 9.16 7.40
N GLN A 396 -24.35 9.25 8.59
CA GLN A 396 -23.84 8.08 9.34
C GLN A 396 -24.79 7.57 10.42
N LEU A 397 -25.59 8.45 11.04
CA LEU A 397 -26.56 8.06 12.08
C LEU A 397 -27.87 7.54 11.47
N ALA A 398 -28.24 8.02 10.28
CA ALA A 398 -29.39 7.51 9.53
C ALA A 398 -29.21 6.03 9.11
N TYR A 399 -27.99 5.62 8.75
CA TYR A 399 -27.67 4.22 8.44
C TYR A 399 -27.86 3.31 9.66
N LEU A 400 -27.35 3.73 10.83
CA LEU A 400 -27.53 2.99 12.08
C LEU A 400 -28.99 2.96 12.54
N GLN A 401 -29.74 4.05 12.36
CA GLN A 401 -31.16 4.10 12.71
C GLN A 401 -32.02 3.24 11.76
N GLY A 402 -31.74 3.26 10.45
CA GLY A 402 -32.33 2.37 9.46
C GLY A 402 -32.00 0.89 9.72
N PHE A 403 -30.77 0.61 10.15
CA PHE A 403 -30.32 -0.70 10.64
C PHE A 403 -31.17 -1.16 11.84
N TRP A 404 -31.26 -0.39 12.92
CA TRP A 404 -32.05 -0.79 14.10
C TRP A 404 -33.55 -0.95 13.82
N GLN A 405 -34.11 -0.15 12.91
CA GLN A 405 -35.53 -0.22 12.56
C GLN A 405 -35.87 -1.38 11.62
N ALA A 406 -34.98 -1.75 10.70
CA ALA A 406 -35.18 -2.93 9.85
C ALA A 406 -35.01 -4.25 10.63
N LEU A 407 -34.30 -4.26 11.78
CA LEU A 407 -34.17 -5.45 12.62
C LEU A 407 -35.46 -5.80 13.37
N GLY A 408 -36.28 -4.79 13.70
CA GLY A 408 -37.54 -4.99 14.42
C GLY A 408 -38.73 -5.40 13.56
N GLU A 409 -38.61 -5.32 12.23
CA GLU A 409 -39.73 -5.44 11.28
C GLU A 409 -39.66 -6.66 10.35
N HIS A 410 -38.70 -7.59 10.52
CA HIS A 410 -38.52 -8.71 9.58
C HIS A 410 -38.76 -10.09 10.17
N GLU A 411 -39.67 -10.80 9.51
CA GLU A 411 -39.95 -12.21 9.69
C GLU A 411 -38.93 -13.04 8.89
N ALA A 412 -38.52 -14.16 9.46
CA ALA A 412 -37.65 -15.10 8.78
C ALA A 412 -38.36 -15.69 7.56
N GLN A 413 -37.60 -15.93 6.50
CA GLN A 413 -38.07 -16.55 5.27
C GLN A 413 -37.31 -17.84 5.01
N ASP A 414 -37.98 -18.78 4.35
CA ASP A 414 -37.36 -20.01 3.89
C ASP A 414 -36.65 -19.77 2.56
N TYR A 415 -35.36 -20.03 2.54
CA TYR A 415 -34.54 -19.99 1.34
C TYR A 415 -34.05 -21.39 1.02
N LEU A 416 -34.20 -21.81 -0.24
CA LEU A 416 -33.56 -23.02 -0.73
C LEU A 416 -32.13 -22.67 -1.14
N VAL A 417 -31.15 -23.19 -0.39
CA VAL A 417 -29.73 -22.88 -0.54
C VAL A 417 -29.00 -24.13 -0.99
N THR A 418 -28.20 -24.02 -2.06
CA THR A 418 -27.30 -25.07 -2.52
C THR A 418 -25.87 -24.55 -2.46
N LEU A 419 -24.99 -25.33 -1.80
CA LEU A 419 -23.58 -25.00 -1.64
C LEU A 419 -22.76 -26.01 -2.45
N ASP A 420 -22.01 -25.54 -3.43
CA ASP A 420 -21.26 -26.35 -4.39
C ASP A 420 -22.15 -27.41 -5.06
N ASP A 421 -21.75 -28.68 -5.01
CA ASP A 421 -22.45 -29.83 -5.59
C ASP A 421 -23.24 -30.63 -4.53
N ASN A 422 -23.52 -30.02 -3.37
CA ASN A 422 -24.28 -30.67 -2.30
C ASN A 422 -25.79 -30.65 -2.60
N GLU A 423 -26.54 -31.49 -1.89
CA GLU A 423 -28.02 -31.46 -1.91
C GLU A 423 -28.55 -30.10 -1.43
N PRO A 424 -29.60 -29.54 -2.08
CA PRO A 424 -30.25 -28.32 -1.63
C PRO A 424 -30.80 -28.45 -0.20
N GLN A 425 -30.61 -27.41 0.61
CA GLN A 425 -31.11 -27.33 1.98
C GLN A 425 -32.03 -26.12 2.15
N THR A 426 -33.12 -26.29 2.90
CA THR A 426 -33.99 -25.17 3.27
C THR A 426 -33.43 -24.49 4.52
N ILE A 427 -33.08 -23.22 4.41
CA ILE A 427 -32.59 -22.37 5.50
C ILE A 427 -33.66 -21.33 5.83
N ASN A 428 -34.20 -21.40 7.04
CA ASN A 428 -35.08 -20.35 7.57
C ASN A 428 -34.22 -19.27 8.24
N THR A 429 -34.18 -18.06 7.68
CA THR A 429 -33.35 -16.97 8.24
C THR A 429 -33.92 -15.58 7.94
N THR A 430 -33.51 -14.60 8.75
CA THR A 430 -33.79 -13.17 8.56
C THR A 430 -32.73 -12.45 7.74
N SER A 431 -31.51 -13.02 7.62
CA SER A 431 -30.40 -12.46 6.87
C SER A 431 -29.47 -13.57 6.40
N LEU A 432 -29.14 -13.55 5.10
CA LEU A 432 -28.16 -14.44 4.47
C LEU A 432 -27.14 -13.58 3.71
N ILE A 433 -25.86 -13.77 4.00
CA ILE A 433 -24.74 -13.05 3.37
C ILE A 433 -23.83 -14.06 2.70
N ILE A 434 -23.40 -13.73 1.47
CA ILE A 434 -22.40 -14.46 0.69
C ILE A 434 -21.28 -13.47 0.40
N ALA A 435 -20.13 -13.61 1.07
CA ALA A 435 -19.05 -12.64 1.02
C ALA A 435 -17.77 -13.20 0.39
N ASN A 436 -17.15 -12.42 -0.50
CA ASN A 436 -15.77 -12.58 -0.98
C ASN A 436 -14.81 -11.70 -0.15
N ALA A 437 -15.24 -10.48 0.17
CA ALA A 437 -14.52 -9.56 1.01
C ALA A 437 -15.52 -8.69 1.78
N ALA A 438 -15.19 -8.30 3.00
CA ALA A 438 -16.05 -7.40 3.75
C ALA A 438 -15.23 -6.47 4.65
N PRO A 439 -15.55 -5.16 4.68
CA PRO A 439 -15.03 -4.29 5.73
C PRO A 439 -15.38 -4.86 7.10
N PHE A 440 -14.53 -4.62 8.09
CA PHE A 440 -14.81 -5.01 9.48
C PHE A 440 -16.12 -4.39 10.02
N THR A 441 -16.59 -3.29 9.41
CA THR A 441 -17.85 -2.62 9.76
C THR A 441 -19.09 -3.37 9.26
N THR A 442 -18.94 -4.32 8.34
CA THR A 442 -20.04 -5.18 7.87
C THR A 442 -20.18 -6.36 8.83
N LEU A 443 -20.73 -6.07 9.99
CA LEU A 443 -20.77 -6.95 11.16
C LEU A 443 -21.25 -8.38 10.85
N LEU A 444 -22.33 -8.55 10.10
CA LEU A 444 -22.89 -9.87 9.82
C LEU A 444 -22.02 -10.73 8.88
N ALA A 445 -21.13 -10.11 8.10
CA ALA A 445 -20.14 -10.84 7.30
C ALA A 445 -18.92 -11.31 8.14
N GLN A 446 -18.86 -10.95 9.42
CA GLN A 446 -17.71 -11.18 10.31
C GLN A 446 -17.96 -12.30 11.33
N SER A 447 -19.01 -13.12 11.14
CA SER A 447 -19.52 -14.02 12.19
C SER A 447 -18.53 -15.10 12.64
N ALA A 448 -17.59 -15.50 11.77
CA ALA A 448 -16.52 -16.46 12.06
C ALA A 448 -15.11 -15.88 11.84
N GLY A 449 -14.98 -14.54 11.78
CA GLY A 449 -13.75 -13.85 11.39
C GLY A 449 -13.92 -13.05 10.08
N GLN A 450 -12.84 -12.38 9.66
CA GLN A 450 -12.82 -11.62 8.41
C GLN A 450 -12.78 -12.55 7.20
N PRO A 451 -13.64 -12.33 6.18
CA PRO A 451 -13.54 -13.05 4.92
C PRO A 451 -12.14 -12.95 4.32
N ASP A 452 -11.56 -14.09 3.95
CA ASP A 452 -10.26 -14.17 3.30
C ASP A 452 -10.43 -14.08 1.79
N HIS A 453 -10.14 -12.92 1.24
CA HIS A 453 -10.27 -12.63 -0.19
C HIS A 453 -9.14 -13.27 -1.05
N GLN A 454 -8.44 -14.28 -0.55
CA GLN A 454 -7.34 -14.97 -1.25
C GLN A 454 -7.40 -16.52 -1.13
N ASP A 455 -8.39 -17.07 -0.44
CA ASP A 455 -8.51 -18.51 -0.15
C ASP A 455 -9.26 -19.31 -1.24
N GLY A 456 -9.90 -18.61 -2.19
CA GLY A 456 -10.69 -19.18 -3.27
C GLY A 456 -12.06 -19.67 -2.84
N LEU A 457 -12.63 -19.15 -1.75
CA LEU A 457 -13.93 -19.50 -1.20
C LEU A 457 -14.80 -18.26 -0.97
N LEU A 458 -16.11 -18.47 -0.85
CA LEU A 458 -17.08 -17.49 -0.38
C LEU A 458 -17.46 -17.83 1.05
N ASP A 459 -17.52 -16.84 1.92
CA ASP A 459 -18.06 -16.94 3.28
C ASP A 459 -19.57 -16.79 3.26
N VAL A 460 -20.28 -17.86 3.61
CA VAL A 460 -21.75 -17.89 3.69
C VAL A 460 -22.18 -17.82 5.14
N ASN A 461 -22.87 -16.74 5.50
CA ASN A 461 -23.26 -16.43 6.87
C ASN A 461 -24.78 -16.25 6.95
N TRP A 462 -25.45 -16.85 7.93
CA TRP A 462 -26.87 -16.58 8.19
C TRP A 462 -27.21 -16.58 9.68
N LEU A 463 -28.30 -15.90 10.02
CA LEU A 463 -28.81 -15.83 11.38
C LEU A 463 -29.83 -16.92 11.66
N THR A 464 -29.78 -17.55 12.83
CA THR A 464 -30.91 -18.37 13.30
C THR A 464 -32.01 -17.43 13.83
N PRO A 465 -33.25 -17.55 13.34
CA PRO A 465 -34.36 -16.76 13.88
C PRO A 465 -34.62 -17.11 15.35
N SER A 466 -34.79 -16.09 16.18
CA SER A 466 -35.25 -16.26 17.56
C SER A 466 -36.75 -15.96 17.64
N ALA A 467 -37.49 -16.76 18.42
CA ALA A 467 -38.91 -16.54 18.67
C ALA A 467 -39.22 -15.24 19.45
N ASP A 468 -38.20 -14.60 20.01
CA ASP A 468 -38.32 -13.39 20.82
C ASP A 468 -37.52 -12.24 20.19
N SER A 469 -38.21 -11.22 19.67
CA SER A 469 -37.61 -10.10 18.91
C SER A 469 -36.64 -9.23 19.73
N LYS A 470 -36.71 -9.32 21.06
CA LYS A 470 -35.74 -8.69 21.96
C LYS A 470 -34.44 -9.49 22.08
N ALA A 471 -34.50 -10.80 21.94
CA ALA A 471 -33.32 -11.66 21.96
C ALA A 471 -32.51 -11.55 20.66
N SER A 472 -33.18 -11.39 19.50
CA SER A 472 -32.49 -11.14 18.23
C SER A 472 -31.76 -9.79 18.21
N THR A 473 -32.39 -8.72 18.73
CA THR A 473 -31.74 -7.40 18.83
C THR A 473 -30.57 -7.37 19.82
N LEU A 474 -30.66 -8.11 20.94
CA LEU A 474 -29.53 -8.33 21.86
C LEU A 474 -28.38 -9.09 21.20
N SER A 475 -28.65 -10.18 20.46
CA SER A 475 -27.62 -10.96 19.78
C SER A 475 -26.85 -10.16 18.72
N ILE A 476 -27.51 -9.19 18.07
CA ILE A 476 -26.88 -8.30 17.09
C ILE A 476 -26.12 -7.16 17.80
N ALA A 477 -26.63 -6.63 18.91
CA ALA A 477 -25.88 -5.70 19.75
C ALA A 477 -24.60 -6.35 20.31
N GLU A 478 -24.66 -7.63 20.66
CA GLU A 478 -23.50 -8.44 21.02
C GLU A 478 -22.53 -8.61 19.84
N LEU A 479 -23.02 -8.73 18.60
CA LEU A 479 -22.18 -8.77 17.38
C LEU A 479 -21.44 -7.45 17.15
N VAL A 480 -22.13 -6.33 17.37
CA VAL A 480 -21.52 -5.00 17.36
C VAL A 480 -20.45 -4.90 18.46
N PHE A 481 -20.71 -5.47 19.64
CA PHE A 481 -19.79 -5.38 20.76
C PHE A 481 -18.58 -6.32 20.61
N SER A 482 -18.77 -7.54 20.11
CA SER A 482 -17.72 -8.55 19.90
C SER A 482 -16.73 -8.11 18.81
N SER A 483 -17.22 -7.54 17.71
CA SER A 483 -16.38 -7.00 16.63
C SER A 483 -15.50 -5.82 17.08
N ILE A 484 -15.99 -5.00 18.01
CA ILE A 484 -15.23 -3.87 18.58
C ILE A 484 -14.20 -4.35 19.62
N THR A 485 -14.54 -5.38 20.40
CA THR A 485 -13.74 -5.82 21.56
C THR A 485 -12.90 -7.07 21.30
N GLN A 486 -13.01 -7.69 20.12
CA GLN A 486 -12.43 -9.00 19.78
C GLN A 486 -12.80 -10.12 20.79
N THR A 487 -13.89 -9.95 21.53
CA THR A 487 -14.38 -10.97 22.48
C THR A 487 -15.41 -11.85 21.81
N SER A 488 -15.19 -13.16 21.79
CA SER A 488 -16.10 -14.14 21.21
C SER A 488 -17.34 -14.31 22.09
N PHE A 489 -18.44 -13.64 21.76
CA PHE A 489 -19.76 -13.95 22.30
C PHE A 489 -20.47 -14.97 21.40
N ALA A 490 -21.13 -15.95 22.01
CA ALA A 490 -21.85 -17.02 21.33
C ALA A 490 -23.16 -16.49 20.74
N ILE A 491 -23.09 -16.00 19.51
CA ILE A 491 -24.27 -15.58 18.74
C ILE A 491 -24.79 -16.80 17.97
N ASN A 492 -26.12 -16.92 17.85
CA ASN A 492 -26.77 -17.92 17.00
C ASN A 492 -26.65 -17.53 15.51
N SER A 493 -25.41 -17.49 15.02
CA SER A 493 -25.07 -17.32 13.61
C SER A 493 -24.42 -18.59 13.10
N HIS A 494 -24.72 -18.95 11.87
CA HIS A 494 -24.07 -20.04 11.18
C HIS A 494 -23.10 -19.47 10.15
N HIS A 495 -21.98 -20.16 9.99
CA HIS A 495 -20.95 -19.85 9.01
C HIS A 495 -20.54 -21.14 8.30
N THR A 496 -20.31 -21.02 6.99
CA THR A 496 -19.71 -22.06 6.16
C THR A 496 -19.04 -21.43 4.95
N ASN A 497 -18.27 -22.22 4.21
CA ASN A 497 -17.58 -21.78 3.00
C ASN A 497 -18.00 -22.62 1.80
N ALA A 498 -18.08 -21.99 0.62
CA ALA A 498 -18.40 -22.65 -0.64
C ALA A 498 -17.75 -21.93 -1.83
N LYS A 499 -17.57 -22.61 -2.95
CA LYS A 499 -17.11 -21.98 -4.21
C LYS A 499 -18.26 -21.45 -5.04
N ARG A 500 -19.40 -22.16 -5.01
CA ARG A 500 -20.64 -21.79 -5.67
C ARG A 500 -21.79 -21.82 -4.68
N VAL A 501 -22.60 -20.76 -4.68
CA VAL A 501 -23.77 -20.64 -3.83
C VAL A 501 -24.98 -20.32 -4.70
N THR A 502 -26.00 -21.16 -4.64
CA THR A 502 -27.30 -20.90 -5.24
C THR A 502 -28.32 -20.64 -4.15
N VAL A 503 -29.14 -19.60 -4.30
CA VAL A 503 -30.26 -19.29 -3.41
C VAL A 503 -31.52 -19.05 -4.23
N SER A 504 -32.64 -19.61 -3.82
CA SER A 504 -33.97 -19.34 -4.40
C SER A 504 -35.04 -19.28 -3.31
N ALA A 505 -36.14 -18.56 -3.58
CA ALA A 505 -37.33 -18.51 -2.74
C ALA A 505 -38.59 -18.47 -3.61
N ASP A 506 -39.71 -18.97 -3.08
CA ASP A 506 -40.98 -19.11 -3.82
C ASP A 506 -41.54 -17.77 -4.34
N ALA A 507 -41.30 -16.67 -3.63
CA ALA A 507 -41.77 -15.33 -3.99
C ALA A 507 -40.75 -14.52 -4.83
N GLY A 508 -39.66 -15.15 -5.26
CA GLY A 508 -38.49 -14.45 -5.80
C GLY A 508 -37.65 -13.77 -4.71
N LEU A 509 -36.50 -13.24 -5.11
CA LEU A 509 -35.50 -12.67 -4.21
C LEU A 509 -35.25 -11.20 -4.54
N SER A 510 -35.25 -10.38 -3.49
CA SER A 510 -34.61 -9.06 -3.50
C SER A 510 -33.29 -9.16 -2.75
N TYR A 511 -32.20 -8.68 -3.36
CA TYR A 511 -30.86 -8.81 -2.81
C TYR A 511 -30.03 -7.57 -3.10
N VAL A 512 -28.92 -7.47 -2.38
CA VAL A 512 -27.91 -6.44 -2.57
C VAL A 512 -26.66 -7.10 -3.12
N ILE A 513 -26.02 -6.49 -4.11
CA ILE A 513 -24.67 -6.82 -4.58
C ILE A 513 -23.79 -5.57 -4.44
N ASP A 514 -22.74 -5.64 -3.63
CA ASP A 514 -21.79 -4.53 -3.38
C ASP A 514 -22.44 -3.15 -3.07
N GLY A 515 -23.66 -3.16 -2.52
CA GLY A 515 -24.44 -1.97 -2.16
C GLY A 515 -25.59 -1.60 -3.12
N GLU A 516 -25.71 -2.28 -4.27
CA GLU A 516 -26.80 -2.07 -5.22
C GLU A 516 -27.93 -3.08 -5.06
N VAL A 517 -29.18 -2.60 -5.01
CA VAL A 517 -30.37 -3.45 -4.86
C VAL A 517 -30.80 -4.02 -6.22
N LYS A 518 -31.05 -5.32 -6.26
CA LYS A 518 -31.45 -6.10 -7.43
C LYS A 518 -32.58 -7.07 -7.07
N THR A 519 -33.23 -7.62 -8.09
CA THR A 519 -34.24 -8.68 -7.94
C THR A 519 -34.00 -9.81 -8.92
N ALA A 520 -34.26 -11.05 -8.52
CA ALA A 520 -34.17 -12.25 -9.36
C ALA A 520 -34.99 -13.40 -8.77
N GLU A 521 -35.36 -14.41 -9.57
CA GLU A 521 -36.00 -15.63 -9.01
C GLU A 521 -34.99 -16.54 -8.29
N LYS A 522 -33.74 -16.52 -8.77
CA LYS A 522 -32.62 -17.27 -8.22
C LYS A 522 -31.38 -16.39 -8.23
N ILE A 523 -30.56 -16.55 -7.20
CA ILE A 523 -29.22 -15.97 -7.09
C ILE A 523 -28.22 -17.09 -7.25
N GLU A 524 -27.24 -16.89 -8.12
CA GLU A 524 -26.10 -17.78 -8.29
C GLU A 524 -24.82 -16.96 -8.17
N VAL A 525 -24.03 -17.29 -7.15
CA VAL A 525 -22.74 -16.66 -6.86
C VAL A 525 -21.63 -17.69 -7.04
N GLU A 526 -20.63 -17.37 -7.85
CA GLU A 526 -19.47 -18.23 -8.07
C GLU A 526 -18.15 -17.45 -7.90
N ILE A 527 -17.22 -18.03 -7.15
CA ILE A 527 -15.89 -17.48 -6.90
C ILE A 527 -14.98 -17.62 -8.13
N SER A 528 -14.15 -16.62 -8.36
CA SER A 528 -13.08 -16.56 -9.37
C SER A 528 -11.74 -16.39 -8.64
N PRO A 529 -11.06 -17.49 -8.28
CA PRO A 529 -9.86 -17.42 -7.45
C PRO A 529 -8.70 -16.67 -8.12
N LYS A 530 -8.01 -15.80 -7.36
CA LYS A 530 -6.81 -15.03 -7.73
C LYS A 530 -6.93 -14.29 -9.06
N SER A 531 -8.16 -13.89 -9.37
CA SER A 531 -8.55 -13.37 -10.67
C SER A 531 -8.18 -11.90 -10.87
N LEU A 532 -8.05 -11.11 -9.80
CA LEU A 532 -7.74 -9.68 -9.89
C LEU A 532 -6.40 -9.34 -9.22
N SER A 533 -5.49 -8.72 -9.96
CA SER A 533 -4.25 -8.17 -9.38
C SER A 533 -4.51 -6.74 -8.89
N VAL A 534 -4.38 -6.48 -7.59
CA VAL A 534 -4.70 -5.18 -6.99
C VAL A 534 -3.56 -4.69 -6.10
N ILE A 535 -3.36 -3.38 -6.06
CA ILE A 535 -2.38 -2.72 -5.19
C ILE A 535 -2.91 -2.73 -3.75
N VAL A 536 -2.09 -3.22 -2.82
CA VAL A 536 -2.46 -3.43 -1.41
C VAL A 536 -1.39 -2.90 -0.47
N ALA A 537 -1.74 -2.69 0.80
CA ALA A 537 -0.76 -2.40 1.84
C ALA A 537 0.15 -3.62 2.10
N GLU A 538 1.42 -3.36 2.41
CA GLU A 538 2.36 -4.39 2.89
C GLU A 538 1.90 -4.86 4.29
N GLU A 539 1.71 -6.18 4.46
CA GLU A 539 1.36 -6.82 5.75
C GLU A 539 2.48 -6.74 6.79
#